data_AF-A0A1W1VSV5-F1
#
_entry.id   AF-A0A1W1VSV5-F1
#
_cell.length_a   1.000
_cell.length_b   1.000
_cell.length_c   1.000
_cell.angle_alpha   90.00
_cell.angle_beta   90.00
_cell.angle_gamma   90.00
#
_symmetry.space_group_name_H-M   'P 1'
#
loop_
_entity.id
_entity.type
_entity.pdbx_description
1 polymer ?
#
loop_
_entity_poly.entity_id
_entity_poly.type
_entity_poly.pdbx_seq_one_letter_code
_entity_poly.pdbx_strand_id
1 'polypeptide(L)'
;MRKLAPSIKVDEARIDTVSVAVHVIRIGGKEMTLSVFRQLPMEPLVDPNTGELAGIPWGRVNYHWGCNMAGTRVRFGAPGTENHVHVVWQKGDELRHAVVYRGEMHRWPEQYQKLLELPQLFIAV
;
A
#
# COMPACT_ATOMS: atom_id res chain seq x y z
N MET A 1 -67.79 15.74 -0.58
CA MET A 1 -66.40 15.78 -0.07
C MET A 1 -65.49 15.09 -1.10
N ARG A 2 -64.50 15.78 -1.66
CA ARG A 2 -63.56 15.22 -2.66
C ARG A 2 -62.42 14.49 -1.95
N LYS A 3 -62.13 13.23 -2.34
CA LYS A 3 -60.95 12.47 -1.90
C LYS A 3 -59.71 13.01 -2.63
N LEU A 4 -58.66 13.35 -1.89
CA LEU A 4 -57.33 13.63 -2.42
C LEU A 4 -56.61 12.29 -2.66
N ALA A 5 -56.01 12.12 -3.84
CA ALA A 5 -55.17 10.97 -4.15
C ALA A 5 -53.81 11.09 -3.45
N PRO A 6 -53.20 10.00 -2.97
CA PRO A 6 -51.88 10.05 -2.35
C PRO A 6 -50.81 10.35 -3.40
N SER A 7 -50.02 11.41 -3.18
CA SER A 7 -48.82 11.68 -3.96
C SER A 7 -47.66 10.86 -3.41
N ILE A 8 -47.13 9.94 -4.21
CA ILE A 8 -45.89 9.22 -3.87
C ILE A 8 -44.73 10.14 -4.24
N LYS A 9 -43.94 10.56 -3.24
CA LYS A 9 -42.65 11.20 -3.50
C LYS A 9 -41.67 10.10 -3.89
N VAL A 10 -41.22 10.15 -5.15
CA VAL A 10 -40.11 9.31 -5.61
C VAL A 10 -38.85 9.95 -5.05
N ASP A 11 -38.24 9.32 -4.04
CA ASP A 11 -36.90 9.72 -3.61
C ASP A 11 -35.93 9.37 -4.74
N GLU A 12 -35.20 10.39 -5.22
CA GLU A 12 -34.20 10.23 -6.27
C GLU A 12 -33.03 9.37 -5.74
N ALA A 13 -32.87 8.17 -6.29
CA ALA A 13 -31.70 7.35 -6.02
C ALA A 13 -30.49 7.95 -6.75
N ARG A 14 -29.50 8.43 -6.00
CA ARG A 14 -28.21 8.88 -6.57
C ARG A 14 -27.24 7.70 -6.67
N ILE A 15 -26.81 7.38 -7.88
CA ILE A 15 -25.73 6.40 -8.12
C ILE A 15 -24.41 7.16 -8.20
N ASP A 16 -23.61 7.07 -7.15
CA ASP A 16 -22.22 7.53 -7.16
C ASP A 16 -21.34 6.40 -7.71
N THR A 17 -20.86 6.54 -8.95
CA THR A 17 -19.93 5.58 -9.54
C THR A 17 -18.51 5.93 -9.12
N VAL A 18 -17.82 4.99 -8.47
CA VAL A 18 -16.38 5.11 -8.16
C VAL A 18 -15.59 4.29 -9.17
N SER A 19 -14.55 4.89 -9.76
CA SER A 19 -13.61 4.20 -10.64
C SER A 19 -12.25 4.06 -9.95
N VAL A 20 -11.57 2.94 -10.16
CA VAL A 20 -10.24 2.66 -9.61
C VAL A 20 -9.34 2.09 -10.70
N ALA A 21 -8.09 2.55 -10.75
CA ALA A 21 -7.04 1.95 -11.57
C ALA A 21 -6.38 0.81 -10.78
N VAL A 22 -6.29 -0.37 -11.40
CA VAL A 22 -5.61 -1.53 -10.81
C VAL A 22 -4.25 -1.69 -11.47
N HIS A 23 -3.19 -1.64 -10.67
CA HIS A 23 -1.82 -1.88 -11.13
C HIS A 23 -1.37 -3.27 -10.69
N VAL A 24 -0.94 -4.10 -11.65
CA VAL A 24 -0.50 -5.49 -11.40
C VAL A 24 0.97 -5.63 -11.75
N ILE A 25 1.73 -6.34 -10.92
CA ILE A 25 3.13 -6.65 -11.20
C ILE A 25 3.19 -7.81 -12.19
N ARG A 26 3.97 -7.68 -13.27
CA ARG A 26 4.21 -8.77 -14.24
C ARG A 26 5.69 -9.11 -14.35
N ILE A 27 6.02 -10.39 -14.29
CA ILE A 27 7.37 -10.94 -14.48
C ILE A 27 7.30 -11.95 -15.63
N GLY A 28 8.09 -11.73 -16.69
CA GLY A 28 8.09 -12.61 -17.87
C GLY A 28 6.70 -12.76 -18.50
N GLY A 29 5.89 -11.71 -18.49
CA GLY A 29 4.52 -11.71 -19.02
C GLY A 29 3.47 -12.35 -18.10
N LYS A 30 3.84 -12.92 -16.95
CA LYS A 30 2.90 -13.50 -15.98
C LYS A 30 2.66 -12.54 -14.82
N GLU A 31 1.43 -12.50 -14.32
CA GLU A 31 1.10 -11.74 -13.12
C GLU A 31 1.78 -12.34 -11.88
N MET A 32 2.25 -11.47 -10.99
CA MET A 32 2.85 -11.89 -9.73
C MET A 32 1.78 -12.50 -8.83
N THR A 33 2.00 -13.75 -8.43
CA THR A 33 1.18 -14.43 -7.42
C THR A 33 1.69 -14.15 -6.02
N LEU A 34 0.85 -14.42 -5.02
CA LEU A 34 1.24 -14.34 -3.61
C LEU A 34 2.43 -15.25 -3.26
N SER A 35 2.50 -16.45 -3.85
CA SER A 35 3.62 -17.36 -3.63
C SER A 35 4.95 -16.83 -4.19
N VAL A 36 4.92 -16.11 -5.31
CA VAL A 36 6.11 -15.44 -5.86
C VAL A 36 6.49 -14.24 -5.02
N PHE A 37 5.52 -13.41 -4.62
CA PHE A 37 5.79 -12.24 -3.77
C PHE A 37 6.53 -12.64 -2.47
N ARG A 38 6.10 -13.71 -1.81
CA ARG A 38 6.72 -14.19 -0.56
C ARG A 38 8.16 -14.69 -0.71
N GLN A 39 8.62 -14.90 -1.94
CA GLN A 39 10.01 -15.28 -2.25
C GLN A 39 10.91 -14.07 -2.51
N LEU A 40 10.34 -12.86 -2.66
CA LEU A 40 11.15 -11.66 -2.83
C LEU A 40 12.01 -11.42 -1.58
N PRO A 41 13.32 -11.09 -1.72
CA PRO A 41 14.14 -10.72 -0.58
C PRO A 41 13.64 -9.45 0.08
N MET A 42 13.61 -9.45 1.42
CA MET A 42 13.37 -8.25 2.20
C MET A 42 14.69 -7.48 2.38
N GLU A 43 14.74 -6.21 1.96
CA GLU A 43 15.92 -5.34 2.14
C GLU A 43 15.47 -3.88 2.33
N PRO A 44 16.16 -3.08 3.17
CA PRO A 44 15.86 -1.65 3.32
C PRO A 44 15.92 -0.91 1.98
N LEU A 45 14.86 -0.16 1.68
CA LEU A 45 14.80 0.70 0.50
C LEU A 45 15.48 2.06 0.74
N VAL A 46 15.47 2.56 1.98
CA VAL A 46 15.98 3.89 2.31
C VAL A 46 17.25 3.75 3.16
N ASP A 47 18.31 4.46 2.80
CA ASP A 47 19.49 4.59 3.65
C ASP A 47 19.13 5.45 4.88
N PRO A 48 19.29 4.94 6.12
CA PRO A 48 18.88 5.67 7.32
C PRO A 48 19.76 6.88 7.65
N ASN A 49 20.96 6.98 7.06
CA ASN A 49 21.90 8.07 7.28
C ASN A 49 21.73 9.19 6.24
N THR A 50 21.45 8.84 4.99
CA THR A 50 21.38 9.81 3.88
C THR A 50 19.97 10.10 3.40
N GLY A 51 19.00 9.21 3.67
CA GLY A 51 17.63 9.31 3.14
C GLY A 51 17.50 8.93 1.67
N GLU A 52 18.59 8.52 1.03
CA GLU A 52 18.60 8.12 -0.38
C GLU A 52 17.95 6.76 -0.59
N LEU A 53 17.39 6.54 -1.78
CA LEU A 53 16.80 5.26 -2.15
C LEU A 53 17.88 4.31 -2.69
N ALA A 54 17.91 3.09 -2.18
CA ALA A 54 18.79 2.01 -2.64
C ALA A 54 18.38 1.44 -4.02
N GLY A 55 17.27 1.89 -4.59
CA GLY A 55 16.75 1.43 -5.87
C GLY A 55 15.45 2.13 -6.29
N ILE A 56 14.75 1.55 -7.26
CA ILE A 56 13.57 2.16 -7.87
C ILE A 56 12.31 1.58 -7.22
N PRO A 57 11.52 2.36 -6.47
CA PRO A 57 10.24 1.89 -5.94
C PRO A 57 9.23 1.72 -7.09
N TRP A 58 8.61 0.55 -7.16
CA TRP A 58 7.55 0.28 -8.15
C TRP A 58 6.18 0.64 -7.61
N GLY A 59 5.94 0.41 -6.32
CA GLY A 59 4.63 0.64 -5.73
C GLY A 59 4.47 0.08 -4.33
N ARG A 60 3.33 0.40 -3.71
CA ARG A 60 2.94 -0.10 -2.39
C ARG A 60 2.17 -1.39 -2.52
N VAL A 61 2.39 -2.34 -1.62
CA VAL A 61 1.54 -3.53 -1.49
C VAL A 61 0.79 -3.47 -0.16
N ASN A 62 -0.48 -3.87 -0.17
CA ASN A 62 -1.25 -4.02 1.08
C ASN A 62 -1.21 -5.48 1.55
N TYR A 63 0.00 -6.00 1.78
CA TYR A 63 0.21 -7.35 2.26
C TYR A 63 1.33 -7.40 3.29
N HIS A 64 0.97 -7.76 4.51
CA HIS A 64 1.86 -7.77 5.66
C HIS A 64 2.60 -9.10 5.74
N TRP A 65 3.87 -9.14 5.32
CA TRP A 65 4.72 -10.33 5.29
C TRP A 65 6.12 -10.02 5.82
N GLY A 66 6.60 -10.80 6.79
CA GLY A 66 7.97 -10.68 7.33
C GLY A 66 8.20 -9.58 8.37
N CYS A 67 7.27 -8.64 8.56
CA CYS A 67 7.39 -7.51 9.50
C CYS A 67 6.91 -7.76 10.94
N ASN A 68 6.64 -9.02 11.32
CA ASN A 68 6.33 -9.41 12.70
C ASN A 68 7.58 -9.53 13.60
N MET A 69 8.76 -9.12 13.14
CA MET A 69 10.05 -9.39 13.79
C MET A 69 10.73 -8.15 14.38
N ALA A 70 9.98 -7.38 15.15
CA ALA A 70 10.58 -6.70 16.30
C ALA A 70 9.74 -7.09 17.51
N GLY A 71 10.37 -7.71 18.52
CA GLY A 71 9.75 -8.19 19.76
C GLY A 71 9.03 -7.14 20.62
N THR A 72 8.69 -5.99 20.07
CA THR A 72 7.65 -5.13 20.62
C THR A 72 6.31 -5.79 20.31
N ARG A 73 5.74 -6.44 21.34
CA ARG A 73 4.28 -6.58 21.45
C ARG A 73 3.68 -5.18 21.48
N VAL A 74 3.65 -4.54 20.33
CA VAL A 74 2.74 -3.45 20.09
C VAL A 74 1.37 -4.10 20.14
N ARG A 75 0.67 -3.89 21.24
CA ARG A 75 -0.78 -4.09 21.24
C ARG A 75 -1.32 -3.20 20.13
N PHE A 76 -2.09 -3.78 19.21
CA PHE A 76 -3.01 -3.00 18.36
C PHE A 76 -3.65 -1.91 19.23
N GLY A 77 -3.47 -0.63 18.88
CA GLY A 77 -4.01 0.51 19.62
C GLY A 77 -3.06 1.24 20.57
N ALA A 78 -1.74 1.04 20.52
CA ALA A 78 -0.79 1.91 21.23
C ALA A 78 -0.46 3.17 20.39
N PRO A 79 -0.50 4.39 20.96
CA PRO A 79 -0.12 5.58 20.21
C PRO A 79 1.38 5.54 19.89
N GLY A 80 1.72 5.53 18.60
CA GLY A 80 3.11 5.56 18.12
C GLY A 80 3.59 4.33 17.34
N THR A 81 2.72 3.37 17.05
CA THR A 81 3.15 2.07 16.51
C THR A 81 2.57 1.69 15.13
N GLU A 82 1.92 2.61 14.42
CA GLU A 82 0.91 2.22 13.41
C GLU A 82 1.11 2.76 11.98
N ASN A 83 2.29 3.24 11.58
CA ASN A 83 2.48 3.75 10.21
C ASN A 83 3.76 3.21 9.56
N HIS A 84 3.65 2.11 8.84
CA HIS A 84 4.68 1.65 7.90
C HIS A 84 4.06 1.34 6.55
N VAL A 85 4.85 1.45 5.50
CA VAL A 85 4.44 1.09 4.13
C VAL A 85 5.26 -0.09 3.64
N HIS A 86 4.59 -1.04 3.00
CA HIS A 86 5.26 -2.13 2.29
C HIS A 86 5.47 -1.70 0.85
N VAL A 87 6.71 -1.74 0.40
CA VAL A 87 7.09 -1.27 -0.94
C VAL A 87 7.75 -2.40 -1.70
N VAL A 88 7.30 -2.66 -2.92
CA VAL A 88 8.05 -3.44 -3.90
C VAL A 88 8.97 -2.49 -4.64
N TRP A 89 10.24 -2.87 -4.74
CA TRP A 89 11.26 -2.02 -5.35
C TRP A 89 12.29 -2.88 -6.09
N GLN A 90 13.02 -2.24 -7.00
CA GLN A 90 13.98 -2.87 -7.88
C GLN A 90 15.41 -2.43 -7.56
N LYS A 91 16.31 -3.41 -7.43
CA LYS A 91 17.75 -3.22 -7.29
C LYS A 91 18.44 -3.90 -8.47
N GLY A 92 18.87 -3.11 -9.46
CA GLY A 92 19.36 -3.69 -10.73
C GLY A 92 18.26 -4.54 -11.39
N ASP A 93 18.54 -5.82 -11.61
CA ASP A 93 17.59 -6.77 -12.24
C ASP A 93 16.76 -7.58 -11.24
N GLU A 94 16.88 -7.28 -9.94
CA GLU A 94 16.20 -8.01 -8.88
C GLU A 94 15.03 -7.22 -8.29
N LEU A 95 13.92 -7.92 -8.06
CA LEU A 95 12.80 -7.42 -7.27
C LEU A 95 12.98 -7.75 -5.79
N ARG A 96 12.65 -6.77 -4.95
CA ARG A 96 12.77 -6.82 -3.49
C ARG A 96 11.52 -6.23 -2.87
N HIS A 97 11.34 -6.49 -1.58
CA HIS A 97 10.35 -5.76 -0.79
C HIS A 97 11.00 -5.10 0.43
N ALA A 98 10.41 -3.98 0.86
CA ALA A 98 10.84 -3.24 2.04
C ALA A 98 9.64 -2.95 2.93
N VAL A 99 9.92 -2.74 4.22
CA VAL A 99 8.99 -2.17 5.19
C VAL A 99 9.61 -0.85 5.61
N VAL A 100 8.94 0.26 5.31
CA VAL A 100 9.45 1.59 5.63
C VAL A 100 8.60 2.19 6.74
N TYR A 101 9.21 2.42 7.91
CA TYR A 101 8.51 2.96 9.06
C TYR A 101 8.51 4.49 9.05
N ARG A 102 7.34 5.12 9.27
CA ARG A 102 7.22 6.58 9.38
C ARG A 102 8.15 7.17 10.43
N GLY A 103 8.33 6.47 11.55
CA GLY A 103 9.22 6.91 12.64
C GLY A 103 10.68 6.99 12.23
N GLU A 104 11.16 6.06 11.38
CA GLU A 104 12.52 6.08 10.85
C GLU A 104 12.72 7.22 9.84
N MET A 105 11.65 7.58 9.14
CA MET A 105 11.64 8.61 8.10
C MET A 105 11.34 10.02 8.60
N HIS A 106 11.32 10.27 9.92
CA HIS A 106 11.04 11.60 10.48
C HIS A 106 12.03 12.68 9.99
N ARG A 107 13.27 12.29 9.67
CA ARG A 107 14.30 13.18 9.10
C ARG A 107 14.09 13.46 7.60
N TRP A 108 13.27 12.66 6.92
CA TRP A 108 13.06 12.68 5.47
C TRP A 108 11.57 12.64 5.12
N PRO A 109 10.77 13.61 5.61
CA PRO A 109 9.31 13.57 5.45
C PRO A 109 8.87 13.61 3.99
N GLU A 110 9.57 14.37 3.14
CA GLU A 110 9.29 14.45 1.70
C GLU A 110 9.53 13.10 1.01
N GLN A 111 10.57 12.37 1.42
CA GLN A 111 10.89 11.08 0.84
C GLN A 111 9.83 10.04 1.25
N TYR A 112 9.38 10.08 2.50
CA TYR A 112 8.26 9.25 2.95
C TYR A 112 6.96 9.57 2.20
N GLN A 113 6.70 10.85 1.95
CA GLN A 113 5.53 11.29 1.19
C GLN A 113 5.54 10.74 -0.25
N LYS A 114 6.70 10.78 -0.93
CA LYS A 114 6.86 10.14 -2.26
C LYS A 114 6.53 8.65 -2.22
N LEU A 115 6.89 7.94 -1.15
CA LEU A 115 6.53 6.52 -0.99
C LEU A 115 5.02 6.31 -0.77
N LEU A 116 4.32 7.25 -0.13
CA LEU A 116 2.85 7.19 0.03
C LEU A 116 2.12 7.41 -1.29
N GLU A 117 2.67 8.24 -2.16
CA GLU A 117 2.11 8.60 -3.48
C GLU A 117 2.31 7.52 -4.55
N LEU A 118 3.14 6.51 -4.25
CA LEU A 118 3.30 5.34 -5.10
C LEU A 118 1.96 4.64 -5.37
N PRO A 119 1.79 4.06 -6.57
CA PRO A 119 0.59 3.29 -6.91
C PRO A 119 0.47 2.07 -5.99
N GLN A 120 -0.77 1.68 -5.70
CA GLN A 120 -1.02 0.40 -5.05
C GLN A 120 -0.92 -0.73 -6.06
N LEU A 121 -0.03 -1.68 -5.79
CA LEU A 121 0.19 -2.89 -6.55
C LEU A 121 -0.66 -4.01 -5.98
N PHE A 122 -1.37 -4.69 -6.87
CA PHE A 122 -2.18 -5.85 -6.55
C PHE A 122 -1.40 -7.12 -6.86
N ILE A 123 -1.44 -8.04 -5.91
CA ILE A 123 -0.85 -9.37 -6.01
C ILE A 123 -1.99 -10.32 -6.38
N ALA A 124 -1.80 -11.09 -7.45
CA ALA A 124 -2.78 -12.09 -7.87
C ALA A 124 -2.85 -13.21 -6.80
N VAL A 125 -4.07 -13.65 -6.50
CA VAL A 125 -4.36 -14.71 -5.52
C VAL A 125 -4.58 -16.03 -6.22
#